data_AF-A0A930AA54-F1
#
_entry.id   AF-A0A930AA54-F1
#
_cell.length_a   1.000
_cell.length_b   1.000
_cell.length_c   1.000
_cell.angle_alpha   90.00
_cell.angle_beta   90.00
_cell.angle_gamma   90.00
#
_symmetry.space_group_name_H-M   'P 1'
#
loop_
_entity.id
_entity.type
_entity.pdbx_description
1 polymer ?
#
loop_
_entity_poly.entity_id
_entity_poly.type
_entity_poly.pdbx_seq_one_letter_code
_entity_poly.pdbx_strand_id
1 'polypeptide(L)'
;VTAVLEETIKATKKLKRVMKKYDAVSKYYSSQDWFDDAQAHSAGKLPEDLACGVLSEDLAYNMIGDMYHYALSQLEFVTNFLKKH
;
A
#
# COMPACT_ATOMS: atom_id res chain seq x y z
N VAL A 1 -2.89 -28.40 0.58
CA VAL A 1 -3.87 -27.37 0.15
C VAL A 1 -4.50 -26.66 1.35
N THR A 2 -5.13 -27.38 2.29
CA THR A 2 -5.82 -26.76 3.45
C THR A 2 -4.96 -25.83 4.29
N ALA A 3 -3.76 -26.25 4.71
CA ALA A 3 -2.87 -25.39 5.51
C ALA A 3 -2.48 -24.08 4.80
N VAL A 4 -2.17 -24.16 3.50
CA VAL A 4 -1.84 -22.98 2.68
C VAL A 4 -3.05 -22.04 2.53
N LEU A 5 -4.26 -22.59 2.42
CA LEU A 5 -5.49 -21.81 2.39
C LEU A 5 -5.71 -21.06 3.72
N GLU A 6 -5.49 -21.72 4.86
CA GLU A 6 -5.59 -21.09 6.18
C GLU A 6 -4.59 -19.94 6.35
N GLU A 7 -3.34 -20.14 5.92
CA GLU A 7 -2.31 -19.10 5.91
C GLU A 7 -2.70 -17.91 5.04
N THR A 8 -3.22 -18.19 3.84
CA THR A 8 -3.70 -17.15 2.90
C THR A 8 -4.85 -16.35 3.49
N ILE A 9 -5.81 -17.00 4.14
CA ILE A 9 -6.92 -16.33 4.84
C ILE A 9 -6.38 -15.45 5.96
N LYS A 10 -5.41 -15.93 6.75
CA LYS A 10 -4.79 -15.17 7.83
C LYS A 10 -4.04 -13.94 7.31
N ALA A 11 -3.27 -14.09 6.23
CA ALA A 11 -2.57 -12.99 5.57
C ALA A 11 -3.55 -11.94 5.03
N THR A 12 -4.60 -12.38 4.32
CA THR A 12 -5.67 -11.51 3.82
C THR A 12 -6.35 -10.74 4.95
N LYS A 13 -6.62 -11.38 6.09
CA LYS A 13 -7.17 -10.71 7.28
C LYS A 13 -6.23 -9.65 7.84
N LYS A 14 -4.91 -9.85 7.80
CA LYS A 14 -3.94 -8.84 8.22
C LYS A 14 -3.92 -7.66 7.24
N LEU A 15 -3.88 -7.95 5.93
CA LEU A 15 -3.92 -6.93 4.87
C LEU A 15 -5.16 -6.02 5.03
N LYS A 16 -6.34 -6.62 5.23
CA LYS A 16 -7.59 -5.87 5.46
C LYS A 16 -7.52 -4.90 6.65
N ARG A 17 -6.77 -5.22 7.71
CA ARG A 17 -6.64 -4.35 8.89
C ARG A 17 -5.77 -3.12 8.64
N VAL A 18 -4.85 -3.18 7.67
CA VAL A 18 -3.95 -2.08 7.34
C VAL A 18 -4.49 -1.19 6.22
N MET A 19 -5.60 -1.56 5.57
CA MET A 19 -6.16 -0.78 4.45
C MET A 19 -6.48 0.68 4.81
N LYS A 20 -6.95 0.96 6.03
CA LYS A 20 -7.18 2.35 6.46
C LYS A 20 -5.89 3.19 6.43
N LYS A 21 -4.73 2.58 6.73
CA LYS A 21 -3.43 3.25 6.64
C LYS A 21 -2.97 3.39 5.19
N TYR A 22 -3.18 2.35 4.38
CA TYR A 22 -2.96 2.42 2.94
C TYR A 22 -3.74 3.58 2.30
N ASP A 23 -5.03 3.72 2.61
CA ASP A 23 -5.88 4.78 2.07
C ASP A 23 -5.38 6.18 2.47
N ALA A 24 -4.92 6.32 3.72
CA ALA A 24 -4.34 7.58 4.20
C ALA A 24 -3.05 7.94 3.42
N VAL A 25 -2.15 6.98 3.23
CA VAL A 25 -0.92 7.19 2.45
C VAL A 25 -1.24 7.46 0.99
N SER A 26 -2.15 6.70 0.38
CA SER A 26 -2.56 6.88 -1.02
C SER A 26 -3.25 8.22 -1.27
N LYS A 27 -4.01 8.73 -0.30
CA LYS A 27 -4.64 10.06 -0.39
C LYS A 27 -3.63 11.19 -0.23
N TYR A 28 -2.64 11.00 0.63
CA TYR A 28 -1.59 11.98 0.88
C TYR A 28 -0.57 12.04 -0.25
N TYR A 29 -0.13 10.89 -0.76
CA TYR A 29 0.86 10.79 -1.82
C TYR A 29 0.39 11.55 -3.09
N SER A 30 1.29 12.35 -3.66
CA SER A 30 1.01 13.23 -4.81
C SER A 30 -0.06 14.33 -4.57
N SER A 31 -0.48 14.57 -3.32
CA SER A 31 -1.27 15.75 -2.96
C SER A 31 -0.38 17.00 -2.82
N GLN A 32 -1.00 18.19 -2.78
CA GLN A 32 -0.25 19.43 -2.54
C GLN A 32 0.51 19.39 -1.21
N ASP A 33 -0.11 18.90 -0.15
CA ASP A 33 0.53 18.76 1.17
C ASP A 33 1.81 17.91 1.09
N TRP A 34 1.79 16.82 0.29
CA TRP A 34 2.98 15.99 0.09
C TRP A 34 4.10 16.73 -0.65
N PHE A 35 3.77 17.53 -1.66
CA PHE A 35 4.77 18.34 -2.38
C PHE A 35 5.38 19.41 -1.47
N ASP A 36 4.56 20.07 -0.66
CA ASP A 36 5.00 21.11 0.28
C ASP A 36 5.90 20.51 1.36
N ASP A 37 5.51 19.37 1.93
CA ASP A 37 6.29 18.64 2.95
C ASP A 37 7.60 18.08 2.36
N ALA A 38 7.57 17.54 1.14
CA ALA A 38 8.76 17.07 0.44
C ALA A 38 9.76 18.20 0.16
N GLN A 39 9.27 19.39 -0.20
CA GLN A 39 10.10 20.58 -0.34
C GLN A 39 10.68 21.03 1.00
N ALA A 40 9.88 21.04 2.06
CA ALA A 40 10.33 21.39 3.42
C ALA A 40 11.41 20.42 3.91
N HIS A 41 11.22 19.12 3.68
CA HIS A 41 12.20 18.07 3.98
C HIS A 41 13.51 18.28 3.22
N SER A 42 13.43 18.51 1.91
CA SER A 42 14.60 18.74 1.05
C SER A 42 15.36 20.03 1.42
N ALA A 43 14.65 21.01 1.98
CA ALA A 43 15.24 22.27 2.48
C ALA A 43 15.75 22.18 3.92
N GLY A 44 15.69 21.02 4.59
CA GLY A 44 16.14 20.84 5.97
C GLY A 44 15.30 21.59 7.00
N LYS A 45 14.02 21.86 6.69
CA LYS A 45 13.11 22.64 7.55
C LYS A 45 12.29 21.78 8.51
N LEU A 46 12.37 20.45 8.38
CA LEU A 46 11.66 19.51 9.26
C LEU A 46 12.54 19.11 10.45
N PRO A 47 11.94 18.76 11.61
CA PRO A 47 12.68 18.25 12.76
C PRO A 47 13.53 17.02 12.41
N GLU A 48 14.75 16.94 12.94
CA GLU A 48 15.67 15.82 12.65
C GLU A 48 15.15 14.46 13.13
N ASP A 49 14.29 14.45 14.14
CA ASP A 49 13.67 13.23 14.70
C ASP A 49 12.34 12.84 14.01
N LEU A 50 11.87 13.65 13.04
CA LEU A 50 10.65 13.36 12.31
C LEU A 50 10.88 12.26 11.27
N ALA A 51 10.17 11.14 11.41
CA ALA A 51 10.20 10.07 10.43
C ALA A 51 9.52 10.49 9.10
N CYS A 52 10.33 10.75 8.08
CA CYS A 52 9.88 11.27 6.78
C CYS A 52 9.75 10.18 5.69
N GLY A 53 9.57 8.91 6.07
CA GLY A 53 9.55 7.80 5.11
C GLY A 53 8.49 7.94 4.00
N VAL A 54 7.36 8.58 4.29
CA VAL A 54 6.28 8.84 3.32
C VAL A 54 6.63 9.91 2.28
N LEU A 55 7.69 10.68 2.49
CA LEU A 55 8.20 11.67 1.52
C LEU A 55 9.17 11.05 0.50
N SER A 56 9.50 9.77 0.65
CA SER A 56 10.14 9.01 -0.43
C SER A 56 9.17 8.83 -1.58
N GLU A 57 9.57 9.26 -2.78
CA GLU A 57 8.82 9.07 -4.02
C GLU A 57 8.57 7.57 -4.28
N ASP A 58 9.63 6.76 -4.19
CA ASP A 58 9.57 5.33 -4.49
C ASP A 58 8.70 4.53 -3.50
N LEU A 59 8.72 4.86 -2.21
CA LEU A 59 8.09 4.02 -1.19
C LEU A 59 6.57 3.92 -1.39
N ALA A 60 5.90 5.07 -1.50
CA ALA A 60 4.45 5.11 -1.69
C ALA A 60 4.07 4.65 -3.10
N TYR A 61 4.86 5.01 -4.13
CA TYR A 61 4.65 4.56 -5.49
C TYR A 61 4.67 3.03 -5.60
N ASN A 62 5.73 2.39 -5.09
CA ASN A 62 5.87 0.93 -5.13
C ASN A 62 4.76 0.24 -4.34
N MET A 63 4.40 0.75 -3.15
CA MET A 63 3.30 0.20 -2.35
C MET A 63 1.97 0.22 -3.12
N ILE A 64 1.66 1.32 -3.80
CA ILE A 64 0.42 1.46 -4.59
C ILE A 64 0.46 0.52 -5.80
N GLY A 65 1.58 0.45 -6.51
CA GLY A 65 1.78 -0.46 -7.65
C GLY A 65 1.64 -1.94 -7.26
N ASP A 66 2.30 -2.35 -6.17
CA ASP A 66 2.22 -3.72 -5.64
C ASP A 66 0.79 -4.10 -5.27
N MET A 67 0.05 -3.19 -4.62
CA MET A 67 -1.35 -3.42 -4.27
C MET A 67 -2.25 -3.52 -5.51
N TYR A 68 -1.99 -2.74 -6.55
CA TYR A 68 -2.71 -2.82 -7.82
C TYR A 68 -2.47 -4.17 -8.52
N HIS A 69 -1.22 -4.58 -8.66
CA HIS A 69 -0.88 -5.88 -9.28
C HIS A 69 -1.42 -7.06 -8.47
N TYR A 70 -1.33 -6.98 -7.13
CA TYR A 70 -1.95 -7.97 -6.26
C TYR A 70 -3.45 -8.07 -6.49
N ALA A 71 -4.17 -6.93 -6.53
CA ALA A 71 -5.61 -6.92 -6.75
C ALA A 71 -6.02 -7.56 -8.09
N LEU A 72 -5.27 -7.28 -9.16
CA LEU A 72 -5.48 -7.92 -10.47
C LEU A 72 -5.29 -9.43 -10.40
N SER A 73 -4.21 -9.90 -9.76
CA SER A 73 -3.95 -11.34 -9.61
C SER A 73 -5.07 -12.06 -8.85
N GLN A 74 -5.63 -11.40 -7.82
CA GLN A 74 -6.75 -11.95 -7.05
C GLN A 74 -8.02 -12.00 -7.87
N LEU A 75 -8.31 -10.96 -8.66
CA LEU A 75 -9.47 -10.92 -9.54
C LEU A 75 -9.41 -12.07 -10.57
N GLU A 76 -8.27 -12.24 -11.23
CA GLU A 76 -8.06 -13.33 -12.19
C GLU A 76 -8.24 -14.71 -11.52
N PHE A 77 -7.60 -14.93 -10.36
CA PHE A 77 -7.71 -16.18 -9.62
C PHE A 77 -9.16 -16.51 -9.26
N VAL A 78 -9.89 -15.54 -8.67
CA VAL A 78 -11.27 -15.74 -8.25
C VAL A 78 -12.17 -16.02 -9.45
N THR A 79 -12.05 -15.23 -10.53
CA THR A 79 -12.84 -15.46 -11.75
C THR A 79 -12.58 -16.84 -12.35
N ASN A 80 -11.31 -17.27 -12.44
CA ASN A 80 -10.96 -18.57 -13.00
C ASN A 80 -11.42 -19.72 -12.12
N PHE A 81 -11.36 -19.57 -10.80
CA PHE A 81 -11.84 -20.59 -9.86
C PHE A 81 -13.37 -20.74 -9.94
N LEU A 82 -14.10 -19.63 -9.95
CA LEU A 82 -15.56 -19.61 -10.04
C LEU A 82 -16.10 -20.09 -11.39
N LYS A 83 -15.32 -20.06 -12.47
CA LYS A 83 -15.72 -20.64 -13.77
C LYS A 83 -15.61 -22.17 -13.80
N LYS A 84 -14.78 -22.76 -12.93
CA LYS A 84 -14.51 -24.21 -12.90
C LYS A 84 -15.50 -24.98 -12.01
N HIS A 85 -16.29 -24.26 -11.21
CA HIS A 85 -17.22 -24.77 -10.22
C HIS A 85 -18.59 -24.15 -10.42
#